data_AF-A0A3S0DLU5-F1
#
_entry.id   AF-A0A3S0DLU5-F1
#
_cell.length_a   1.000
_cell.length_b   1.000
_cell.length_c   1.000
_cell.angle_alpha   90.00
_cell.angle_beta   90.00
_cell.angle_gamma   90.00
#
_symmetry.space_group_name_H-M   'P 1'
#
loop_
_entity.id
_entity.type
_entity.pdbx_description
1 polymer ?
#
loop_
_entity_poly.entity_id
_entity_poly.type
_entity_poly.pdbx_seq_one_letter_code
_entity_poly.pdbx_strand_id
1 'polypeptide(L)'
;MHVTLDGDPHTIAAERRQTQTGKDTLVHRVECSYGAFWRSFHLPSPIDAGAIDAQFKDGMLTVKLPKTEVKAVKGIEISIH
;
A
#
# COMPACT_ATOMS: atom_id res chain seq x y z
N MET A 1 10.05 -1.62 7.36
CA MET A 1 9.02 -1.83 6.33
C MET A 1 8.96 -0.55 5.51
N HIS A 2 9.15 -0.62 4.19
CA HIS A 2 9.18 0.56 3.31
C HIS A 2 8.07 0.42 2.29
N VAL A 3 6.99 1.21 2.42
CA VAL A 3 5.81 1.13 1.57
C VAL A 3 5.90 2.20 0.49
N THR A 4 5.92 1.77 -0.76
CA THR A 4 5.79 2.63 -1.93
C THR A 4 4.40 2.45 -2.53
N LEU A 5 3.90 3.47 -3.22
CA LEU A 5 2.76 3.36 -4.11
C LEU A 5 3.20 3.98 -5.44
N ASP A 6 3.55 3.14 -6.41
CA ASP A 6 4.08 3.56 -7.70
C ASP A 6 3.53 2.66 -8.81
N GLY A 7 3.39 3.23 -10.01
CA GLY A 7 2.88 2.58 -11.21
C GLY A 7 1.37 2.30 -11.26
N ASP A 8 0.93 1.83 -12.42
CA ASP A 8 -0.34 1.12 -12.63
C ASP A 8 0.00 -0.27 -13.19
N PRO A 9 -0.18 -1.37 -12.42
CA PRO A 9 -0.80 -1.47 -11.10
C PRO A 9 0.05 -0.88 -9.96
N HIS A 10 -0.62 -0.36 -8.94
CA HIS A 10 0.02 0.15 -7.74
C HIS A 10 0.64 -0.99 -6.93
N THR A 11 1.89 -0.82 -6.49
CA THR A 11 2.64 -1.89 -5.82
C THR A 11 3.05 -1.51 -4.40
N ILE A 12 2.59 -2.29 -3.41
CA ILE A 12 3.10 -2.27 -2.04
C ILE A 12 4.28 -3.24 -1.95
N ALA A 13 5.44 -2.75 -1.56
CA ALA A 13 6.62 -3.56 -1.25
C ALA A 13 6.97 -3.48 0.24
N ALA A 14 7.64 -4.52 0.76
CA ALA A 14 8.16 -4.55 2.12
C ALA A 14 9.20 -5.66 2.28
N GLU A 15 10.02 -5.57 3.32
CA GLU A 15 10.98 -6.61 3.70
C GLU A 15 10.82 -6.93 5.18
N ARG A 16 10.71 -8.23 5.49
CA ARG A 16 10.80 -8.76 6.86
C ARG A 16 12.17 -9.42 7.03
N ARG A 17 13.03 -8.83 7.86
CA ARG A 17 14.33 -9.46 8.19
C ARG A 17 14.16 -10.56 9.22
N GLN A 18 14.94 -11.61 9.06
CA GLN A 18 15.07 -12.65 10.08
C GLN A 18 15.76 -12.05 11.30
N THR A 19 15.13 -12.14 12.46
CA THR A 19 15.75 -11.76 13.73
C THR A 19 16.71 -12.88 14.12
N GLN A 20 18.01 -12.61 14.11
CA GLN A 20 18.99 -13.56 14.65
C GLN A 20 18.73 -13.72 16.14
N THR A 21 18.31 -14.91 16.55
CA THR A 21 18.46 -15.37 17.93
C THR A 21 19.96 -15.57 18.18
N GLY A 22 20.47 -15.14 19.33
CA GLY A 22 21.91 -14.91 19.59
C GLY A 22 22.84 -16.08 19.25
N LYS A 23 24.16 -15.80 19.23
CA LYS A 23 25.25 -16.67 18.70
C LYS A 23 25.23 -18.15 19.15
N ASP A 24 24.56 -18.49 20.24
CA ASP A 24 24.47 -19.86 20.78
C ASP A 24 23.07 -20.51 20.66
N THR A 25 22.17 -19.98 19.81
CA THR A 25 20.82 -20.54 19.68
C THR A 25 20.72 -21.53 18.51
N LEU A 26 20.52 -22.81 18.81
CA LEU A 26 20.27 -23.83 17.80
C LEU A 26 18.81 -23.74 17.31
N VAL A 27 18.61 -23.28 16.07
CA VAL A 27 17.28 -23.19 15.46
C VAL A 27 16.94 -24.53 14.79
N HIS A 28 16.00 -25.29 15.38
CA HIS A 28 15.57 -26.57 14.81
C HIS A 28 14.63 -26.41 13.59
N ARG A 29 13.80 -25.36 13.58
CA ARG A 29 12.84 -25.10 12.49
C ARG A 29 12.40 -23.64 12.44
N VAL A 30 12.21 -23.13 11.23
CA VAL A 30 11.57 -21.83 10.96
C VAL A 30 10.37 -22.08 10.05
N GLU A 31 9.17 -21.72 10.50
CA GLU A 31 7.93 -21.94 9.76
C GLU A 31 7.34 -20.63 9.21
N CYS A 32 7.74 -19.49 9.77
CA CYS A 32 7.37 -18.17 9.30
C CYS A 32 8.35 -17.69 8.23
N SER A 33 7.83 -17.38 7.04
CA SER A 33 8.61 -16.79 5.97
C SER A 33 9.16 -15.40 6.33
N TYR A 34 10.40 -15.16 5.92
CA TYR A 34 11.13 -13.89 5.98
C TYR A 34 11.59 -13.54 4.56
N GLY A 35 12.03 -12.30 4.37
CA GLY A 35 12.47 -11.77 3.08
C GLY A 35 11.57 -10.65 2.55
N ALA A 36 11.83 -10.27 1.30
CA ALA A 36 11.06 -9.26 0.58
C ALA A 36 9.72 -9.83 0.12
N PHE A 37 8.68 -9.03 0.19
CA PHE A 37 7.36 -9.34 -0.35
C PHE A 37 6.76 -8.10 -1.00
N TRP A 38 5.99 -8.33 -2.06
CA TRP A 38 5.23 -7.28 -2.72
C TRP A 38 3.85 -7.78 -3.14
N ARG A 39 2.93 -6.84 -3.28
CA ARG A 39 1.58 -7.04 -3.81
C ARG A 39 1.24 -5.88 -4.70
N SER A 40 0.69 -6.19 -5.87
CA SER A 40 0.25 -5.19 -6.84
C SER A 40 -1.26 -5.28 -7.02
N PHE A 41 -1.92 -4.14 -7.12
CA PHE A 41 -3.36 -4.02 -7.30
C PHE A 41 -3.71 -2.76 -8.10
N HIS A 42 -4.84 -2.81 -8.79
CA HIS A 42 -5.41 -1.64 -9.45
C HIS A 42 -6.36 -0.92 -8.52
N LEU A 43 -6.37 0.41 -8.56
CA LEU A 43 -7.35 1.20 -7.84
C LEU A 43 -8.57 1.47 -8.73
N PRO A 44 -9.79 1.34 -8.20
CA PRO A 44 -11.01 1.53 -9.00
C PRO A 44 -11.33 3.00 -9.28
N SER A 45 -10.62 3.94 -8.65
CA SER A 45 -10.87 5.38 -8.79
C SER A 45 -9.60 6.18 -8.50
N PRO A 46 -9.49 7.41 -9.01
CA PRO A 46 -8.44 8.35 -8.61
C PRO A 46 -8.41 8.58 -7.10
N ILE A 47 -7.21 8.74 -6.54
CA ILE A 47 -6.96 8.98 -5.13
C ILE A 47 -6.21 10.30 -4.92
N ASP A 48 -6.41 10.93 -3.78
CA ASP A 48 -5.59 12.06 -3.34
C ASP A 48 -4.28 11.55 -2.75
N ALA A 49 -3.22 11.57 -3.56
CA ALA A 49 -1.88 11.13 -3.16
C ALA A 49 -1.30 11.97 -2.00
N GLY A 50 -1.74 13.22 -1.83
CA GLY A 50 -1.26 14.09 -0.75
C GLY A 50 -1.80 13.74 0.64
N ALA A 51 -2.85 12.91 0.70
CA ALA A 51 -3.56 12.56 1.92
C ALA A 51 -3.49 11.06 2.27
N ILE A 52 -2.54 10.32 1.67
CA ILE A 52 -2.33 8.91 1.97
C ILE A 52 -1.77 8.73 3.40
N ASP A 53 -2.33 7.78 4.14
CA ASP A 53 -1.87 7.39 5.47
C ASP A 53 -1.62 5.88 5.54
N ALA A 54 -0.62 5.45 6.32
CA ALA A 54 -0.27 4.05 6.48
C ALA A 54 0.17 3.73 7.92
N GLN A 55 -0.38 2.66 8.48
CA GLN A 55 -0.09 2.20 9.83
C GLN A 55 0.25 0.71 9.84
N PHE A 56 1.29 0.35 10.58
CA PHE A 56 1.62 -1.05 10.87
C PHE A 56 1.43 -1.32 12.36
N LYS A 57 0.50 -2.21 12.70
CA LYS A 57 0.21 -2.57 14.08
C LYS A 57 -0.15 -4.05 14.16
N ASP A 58 0.42 -4.75 15.14
CA ASP A 58 0.12 -6.16 15.43
C ASP A 58 0.26 -7.09 14.20
N GLY A 59 1.25 -6.83 13.35
CA GLY A 59 1.50 -7.63 12.13
C GLY A 59 0.64 -7.25 10.93
N MET A 60 -0.26 -6.26 11.05
CA MET A 60 -1.15 -5.81 9.99
C MET A 60 -0.76 -4.44 9.46
N LEU A 61 -0.55 -4.34 8.15
CA LEU A 61 -0.41 -3.07 7.43
C LEU A 61 -1.79 -2.59 6.97
N THR A 62 -2.19 -1.41 7.46
CA THR A 62 -3.39 -0.70 7.02
C THR A 62 -2.97 0.52 6.21
N VAL A 63 -3.45 0.65 4.98
CA VAL A 63 -3.19 1.80 4.10
C VAL A 63 -4.53 2.47 3.80
N LYS A 64 -4.64 3.77 4.08
CA LYS A 64 -5.81 4.59 3.79
C LYS A 64 -5.53 5.42 2.56
N LEU A 65 -6.38 5.27 1.55
CA LEU A 65 -6.29 5.93 0.26
C LEU A 65 -7.56 6.76 0.04
N PRO A 66 -7.56 8.06 0.41
CA PRO A 66 -8.69 8.93 0.17
C PRO A 66 -8.95 9.07 -1.33
N LYS A 67 -10.22 8.98 -1.75
CA LYS A 67 -10.60 9.23 -3.13
C LYS A 67 -10.47 10.73 -3.43
N THR A 68 -10.07 11.08 -4.65
CA THR A 68 -10.14 12.47 -5.10
C THR A 68 -11.58 12.93 -5.13
N GLU A 69 -11.88 14.14 -4.64
CA GLU A 69 -13.19 14.74 -4.81
C GLU A 69 -13.49 14.96 -6.30
N VAL A 70 -14.54 14.30 -6.79
CA VAL A 70 -15.05 14.58 -8.13
C VAL A 70 -15.84 15.88 -8.05
N LYS A 71 -15.27 16.98 -8.57
CA LYS A 71 -16.04 18.21 -8.75
C LYS A 71 -17.25 17.89 -9.62
N ALA A 72 -18.46 18.08 -9.08
CA ALA A 72 -19.68 17.97 -9.85
C ALA A 72 -19.58 18.92 -11.06
N VAL A 73 -19.53 18.36 -12.26
CA VAL A 73 -19.56 19.15 -13.49
C VAL A 73 -20.94 19.78 -13.56
N LYS A 74 -21.01 21.10 -13.39
CA LYS A 74 -22.25 21.84 -13.67
C LYS A 74 -22.55 21.67 -15.16
N GLY A 75 -23.77 21.28 -15.50
CA GLY A 75 -24.20 21.09 -16.88
C GLY A 75 -23.88 22.33 -17.72
N ILE A 76 -23.34 22.11 -18.91
CA ILE A 76 -23.04 23.18 -19.87
C ILE A 76 -24.30 23.40 -20.69
N GLU A 77 -24.82 24.62 -20.67
CA GLU A 77 -25.94 25.02 -21.53
C GLU A 77 -25.41 25.28 -22.94
N ILE A 78 -25.91 24.51 -23.91
CA ILE A 78 -25.56 24.68 -25.33
C ILE A 78 -26.72 25.43 -26.00
N SER A 79 -26.48 26.69 -26.36
CA SER A 79 -27.44 27.48 -27.15
C SER A 79 -27.35 27.10 -28.62
N ILE A 80 -28.50 26.82 -29.23
CA ILE A 80 -28.63 26.53 -30.67
C ILE A 80 -29.22 27.78 -31.35
N HIS A 81 -28.65 28.18 -32.48
CA HIS A 81 -29.17 29.22 -33.38
C HIS A 81 -29.64 28.60 -34.69
#